data_AF-A0A674IKT5-F1
#
_entry.id   AF-A0A674IKT5-F1
#
_cell.length_a   1.000
_cell.length_b   1.000
_cell.length_c   1.000
_cell.angle_alpha   90.00
_cell.angle_beta   90.00
_cell.angle_gamma   90.00
#
_symmetry.space_group_name_H-M   'P 1'
#
loop_
_entity.id
_entity.type
_entity.pdbx_description
1 polymer ?
#
loop_
_entity_poly.entity_id
_entity_poly.type
_entity_poly.pdbx_seq_one_letter_code
_entity_poly.pdbx_strand_id
1 'polypeptide(L)'
;MSTVGAISVLPQGGSLAAVPLNLPRCASDDTNLMKIAAQNLVQNTNIDNGQKSNDGLVQRFDKSLEEFYALCDQLELCLRLAYECLSQSFDSTKHSPNLVPTATKPDAVQTESLPYTQYLSMIKSQISCAKDIHNALLECSNKITGKIPAQGGP
;
A
#
# COMPACT_ATOMS: atom_id res chain seq x y z
N MET A 1 -17.94 12.26 21.97
CA MET A 1 -17.91 11.21 20.94
C MET A 1 -17.34 11.82 19.67
N SER A 2 -16.07 11.56 19.35
CA SER A 2 -15.60 11.56 17.97
C SER A 2 -14.26 10.84 17.94
N THR A 3 -14.32 9.60 17.46
CA THR A 3 -13.19 8.69 17.26
C THR A 3 -12.43 9.21 16.04
N VAL A 4 -11.40 10.03 16.26
CA VAL A 4 -10.46 10.37 15.19
C VAL A 4 -9.66 9.11 14.89
N GLY A 5 -9.90 8.56 13.70
CA GLY A 5 -9.33 7.30 13.24
C GLY A 5 -7.83 7.28 13.40
N ALA A 6 -7.35 6.20 14.01
CA ALA A 6 -5.95 5.82 13.97
C ALA A 6 -5.56 5.62 12.51
N ILE A 7 -5.05 6.68 11.87
CA ILE A 7 -4.16 6.53 10.73
C ILE A 7 -2.91 5.89 11.34
N SER A 8 -2.82 4.56 11.24
CA SER A 8 -1.63 3.81 11.59
C SER A 8 -0.46 4.42 10.83
N VAL A 9 0.31 5.25 11.52
CA VAL A 9 1.60 5.72 11.05
C VAL A 9 2.43 4.47 10.87
N LEU A 10 2.62 4.05 9.61
CA LEU A 10 3.57 3.01 9.25
C LEU A 10 4.92 3.37 9.89
N PRO A 11 5.55 2.46 10.64
CA PRO A 11 6.84 2.74 11.26
C PRO A 11 7.82 3.13 10.15
N GLN A 12 8.54 4.24 10.36
CA GLN A 12 9.60 4.68 9.46
C GLN A 12 10.58 3.52 9.29
N GLY A 13 10.65 2.99 8.07
CA GLY A 13 11.13 1.63 7.80
C GLY A 13 9.99 0.72 7.35
N GLY A 14 9.26 1.13 6.31
CA GLY A 14 8.16 0.39 5.71
C GLY A 14 8.67 -0.93 5.10
N SER A 15 8.86 -1.94 5.93
CA SER A 15 9.07 -3.30 5.47
C SER A 15 7.82 -3.70 4.67
N LEU A 16 8.03 -4.05 3.41
CA LEU A 16 7.06 -4.66 2.49
C LEU A 16 6.32 -5.88 3.11
N ALA A 17 6.77 -6.35 4.27
CA ALA A 17 6.15 -7.40 5.08
C ALA A 17 4.68 -7.17 5.47
N ALA A 18 4.16 -5.93 5.39
CA ALA A 18 2.76 -5.64 5.73
C ALA A 18 1.77 -5.87 4.58
N VAL A 19 2.23 -6.06 3.34
CA VAL A 19 1.34 -6.50 2.25
C VAL A 19 1.34 -8.03 2.27
N PRO A 20 0.27 -8.70 2.71
CA PRO A 20 0.21 -10.16 2.69
C PRO A 20 0.27 -10.64 1.24
N LEU A 21 1.47 -11.01 0.78
CA LEU A 21 1.66 -11.64 -0.52
C LEU A 21 1.10 -13.06 -0.44
N ASN A 22 -0.08 -13.27 -1.02
CA ASN A 22 -0.71 -14.59 -1.13
C ASN A 22 0.01 -15.52 -2.14
N LEU A 23 1.28 -15.28 -2.44
CA LEU A 23 2.09 -16.03 -3.39
C LEU A 23 2.12 -17.55 -3.10
N PRO A 24 2.28 -17.99 -1.83
CA PRO A 24 2.22 -19.41 -1.50
C PRO A 24 0.86 -20.04 -1.76
N ARG A 25 -0.23 -19.27 -1.60
CA ARG A 25 -1.61 -19.71 -1.86
C ARG A 25 -1.85 -19.90 -3.37
N CYS A 26 -1.33 -19.00 -4.19
CA CYS A 26 -1.40 -19.10 -5.66
C CYS A 26 -0.72 -20.36 -6.18
N ALA A 27 0.49 -20.65 -5.68
CA ALA A 27 1.21 -21.86 -6.05
C ALA A 27 0.47 -23.15 -5.61
N SER A 28 -0.14 -23.18 -4.42
CA SER A 28 -0.91 -24.34 -3.97
C SER A 28 -2.19 -24.55 -4.78
N ASP A 29 -2.89 -23.47 -5.16
CA ASP A 29 -4.17 -23.56 -5.87
C ASP A 29 -3.99 -23.98 -7.34
N ASP A 30 -2.88 -23.63 -8.00
CA ASP A 30 -2.53 -24.17 -9.32
C ASP A 30 -2.34 -25.70 -9.30
N THR A 31 -1.63 -26.21 -8.28
CA THR A 31 -1.49 -27.67 -8.11
C THR A 31 -2.82 -28.36 -7.77
N ASN A 32 -3.73 -27.65 -7.10
CA ASN A 32 -5.06 -28.15 -6.77
C ASN A 32 -5.93 -28.23 -8.03
N LEU A 33 -5.92 -27.17 -8.85
CA LEU A 33 -6.61 -27.10 -10.14
C LEU A 33 -6.18 -28.25 -11.06
N MET A 34 -4.88 -28.49 -11.18
CA MET A 34 -4.34 -29.57 -12.00
C MET A 34 -4.80 -30.96 -11.51
N LYS A 35 -4.85 -31.18 -10.18
CA LYS A 35 -5.35 -32.42 -9.58
C LYS A 35 -6.83 -32.65 -9.90
N ILE A 36 -7.65 -31.61 -9.80
CA ILE A 36 -9.09 -31.67 -10.07
C ILE A 36 -9.34 -31.92 -11.56
N ALA A 37 -8.56 -31.30 -12.45
CA ALA A 37 -8.63 -31.56 -13.90
C ALA A 37 -8.32 -33.03 -14.22
N ALA A 38 -7.25 -33.58 -13.64
CA ALA A 38 -6.86 -34.97 -13.83
C ALA A 38 -7.95 -35.94 -13.33
N GLN A 39 -8.56 -35.65 -12.16
CA GLN A 39 -9.67 -36.45 -11.62
C GLN A 39 -10.89 -36.43 -12.53
N ASN A 40 -11.28 -35.25 -13.04
CA ASN A 40 -12.39 -35.12 -13.98
C ASN A 40 -12.13 -35.88 -15.30
N LEU A 41 -10.91 -35.84 -15.83
CA LEU A 41 -10.54 -36.57 -17.05
C LEU A 41 -10.63 -38.09 -16.87
N VAL A 42 -10.10 -38.61 -15.75
CA VAL A 42 -10.18 -40.04 -15.42
C VAL A 42 -11.63 -40.47 -15.24
N GLN A 43 -12.45 -39.65 -14.57
CA GLN A 43 -13.87 -39.93 -14.40
C GLN A 43 -14.60 -39.99 -15.74
N ASN A 44 -14.39 -39.01 -16.63
CA ASN A 44 -15.01 -38.99 -17.95
C ASN A 44 -14.58 -40.21 -18.78
N THR A 45 -13.29 -40.56 -18.74
CA THR A 45 -12.76 -41.76 -19.42
C THR A 45 -13.43 -43.05 -18.90
N ASN A 46 -13.67 -43.17 -17.60
CA ASN A 46 -14.33 -44.33 -17.01
C ASN A 46 -15.81 -44.41 -17.43
N ILE A 47 -16.49 -43.26 -17.52
CA ILE A 47 -17.87 -43.16 -18.01
C ILE A 47 -17.95 -43.59 -19.49
N ASP A 48 -17.05 -43.10 -20.33
CA ASP A 48 -16.97 -43.45 -21.76
C ASP A 48 -16.70 -44.94 -21.98
N ASN A 49 -15.95 -45.57 -21.07
CA ASN A 49 -15.72 -47.03 -21.06
C ASN A 49 -16.91 -47.84 -20.50
N GLY A 50 -18.05 -47.20 -20.20
CA GLY A 50 -19.25 -47.86 -19.69
C GLY A 50 -19.17 -48.31 -18.24
N GLN A 51 -18.16 -47.88 -17.48
CA GLN A 51 -18.14 -48.11 -16.04
C GLN A 51 -19.16 -47.17 -15.35
N LYS A 52 -19.91 -47.69 -14.39
CA LYS A 52 -20.81 -46.86 -13.58
C LYS A 52 -19.99 -45.78 -12.87
N SER A 53 -20.39 -44.52 -13.05
CA SER A 53 -19.80 -43.39 -12.34
C SER A 53 -19.88 -43.65 -10.83
N ASN A 54 -18.73 -43.68 -10.16
CA ASN A 54 -18.71 -43.62 -8.71
C ASN A 54 -19.19 -42.21 -8.34
N ASP A 55 -20.37 -42.09 -7.74
CA ASP A 55 -21.09 -40.84 -7.43
C ASP A 55 -20.44 -40.04 -6.29
N GLY A 56 -19.11 -40.14 -6.17
CA GLY A 56 -18.33 -39.27 -5.31
C GLY A 56 -18.39 -37.86 -5.88
N LEU A 57 -18.71 -36.89 -5.03
CA LEU A 57 -18.76 -35.47 -5.37
C LEU A 57 -17.40 -34.99 -5.89
N VAL A 58 -17.15 -35.16 -7.18
CA VAL A 58 -15.96 -34.60 -7.84
C VAL A 58 -16.16 -33.09 -7.91
N GLN A 59 -15.20 -32.36 -7.34
CA GLN A 59 -15.16 -30.90 -7.48
C GLN A 59 -15.18 -30.56 -8.96
N ARG A 60 -16.11 -29.68 -9.35
CA ARG A 60 -16.19 -29.24 -10.74
C ARG A 60 -14.95 -28.42 -11.06
N PHE A 61 -14.27 -28.80 -12.12
CA PHE A 61 -13.13 -28.07 -12.64
C PHE A 61 -13.43 -26.57 -12.82
N ASP A 62 -14.64 -26.24 -13.32
CA ASP A 62 -15.08 -24.85 -13.52
C ASP A 62 -14.97 -24.00 -12.25
N LYS A 63 -15.36 -24.57 -11.09
CA LYS A 63 -15.32 -23.86 -9.81
C LYS A 63 -13.88 -23.63 -9.35
N SER A 64 -13.03 -24.65 -9.44
CA SER A 64 -11.62 -24.54 -9.05
C SER A 64 -10.86 -23.59 -9.97
N LEU A 65 -11.24 -23.53 -11.24
CA LEU A 65 -10.71 -22.60 -12.23
C LEU A 65 -11.13 -21.16 -11.92
N GLU A 66 -12.40 -20.93 -11.56
CA GLU A 66 -12.89 -19.62 -11.11
C GLU A 66 -12.15 -19.13 -9.85
N GLU A 67 -11.96 -20.00 -8.85
CA GLU A 67 -11.22 -19.69 -7.62
C GLU A 67 -9.76 -19.33 -7.91
N PHE A 68 -9.11 -20.02 -8.86
CA PHE A 68 -7.76 -19.69 -9.32
C PHE A 68 -7.67 -18.32 -10.00
N TYR A 69 -8.61 -17.98 -10.88
CA TYR A 69 -8.64 -16.65 -11.51
C TYR A 69 -8.88 -15.54 -10.49
N ALA A 70 -9.82 -15.72 -9.56
CA ALA A 70 -10.06 -14.74 -8.50
C ALA A 70 -8.82 -14.51 -7.62
N LEU A 71 -8.02 -15.55 -7.39
CA LEU A 71 -6.76 -15.45 -6.69
C LEU A 71 -5.67 -14.72 -7.49
N CYS A 72 -5.60 -14.94 -8.80
CA CYS A 72 -4.69 -14.21 -9.68
C CYS A 72 -5.01 -12.71 -9.68
N ASP A 73 -6.29 -12.35 -9.80
CA ASP A 73 -6.75 -10.96 -9.74
C ASP A 73 -6.39 -10.30 -8.40
N GLN A 74 -6.59 -11.03 -7.30
CA GLN A 74 -6.22 -10.56 -5.97
C GLN A 74 -4.70 -10.36 -5.84
N LEU A 75 -3.90 -11.28 -6.38
CA LEU A 75 -2.45 -11.18 -6.36
C LEU A 75 -1.95 -9.98 -7.16
N GLU A 76 -2.50 -9.76 -8.36
CA GLU A 76 -2.16 -8.61 -9.20
C GLU A 76 -2.46 -7.29 -8.48
N LEU A 77 -3.63 -7.18 -7.87
CA LEU A 77 -4.01 -5.99 -7.10
C LEU A 77 -3.05 -5.76 -5.92
N CYS A 78 -2.73 -6.80 -5.16
CA CYS A 78 -1.78 -6.70 -4.05
C CYS A 78 -0.39 -6.24 -4.50
N LEU A 79 0.10 -6.72 -5.65
CA LEU A 79 1.40 -6.32 -6.19
C LEU A 79 1.41 -4.85 -6.65
N ARG A 80 0.33 -4.38 -7.31
CA ARG A 80 0.20 -2.97 -7.69
C ARG A 80 0.20 -2.05 -6.46
N LEU A 81 -0.57 -2.40 -5.43
CA LEU A 81 -0.62 -1.64 -4.18
C LEU A 81 0.73 -1.62 -3.46
N ALA A 82 1.43 -2.76 -3.42
CA ALA A 82 2.77 -2.85 -2.84
C ALA A 82 3.76 -1.93 -3.56
N TYR A 83 3.69 -1.88 -4.90
CA TYR A 83 4.51 -0.99 -5.71
C TYR A 83 4.20 0.50 -5.43
N GLU A 84 2.93 0.88 -5.35
CA GLU A 84 2.53 2.25 -5.01
C GLU A 84 3.00 2.65 -3.60
N CYS A 85 2.83 1.77 -2.61
CA CYS A 85 3.34 1.97 -1.25
C CYS A 85 4.86 2.16 -1.24
N LEU A 86 5.60 1.37 -2.02
CA LEU A 86 7.05 1.50 -2.14
C LEU A 86 7.43 2.83 -2.79
N SER A 87 6.80 3.20 -3.89
CA SER A 87 7.02 4.48 -4.57
C SER A 87 6.74 5.65 -3.61
N GLN A 88 5.61 5.60 -2.90
CA GLN A 88 5.24 6.60 -1.91
C GLN A 88 6.23 6.66 -0.75
N SER A 89 6.82 5.53 -0.33
CA SER A 89 7.86 5.52 0.70
C SER A 89 9.12 6.24 0.25
N PHE A 90 9.56 6.05 -1.00
CA PHE A 90 10.72 6.77 -1.57
C PHE A 90 10.47 8.27 -1.65
N ASP A 91 9.28 8.68 -2.10
CA ASP A 91 8.93 10.10 -2.18
C ASP A 91 8.78 10.72 -0.78
N SER A 92 8.21 9.97 0.16
CA SER A 92 8.11 10.37 1.56
C SER A 92 9.49 10.60 2.18
N THR A 93 10.46 9.70 1.99
CA THR A 93 11.83 9.88 2.53
C THR A 93 12.55 11.10 1.94
N LYS A 94 12.26 11.49 0.69
CA LYS A 94 12.86 12.67 0.06
C LYS A 94 12.29 13.99 0.56
N HIS A 95 11.02 13.99 0.98
CA HIS A 95 10.29 15.22 1.28
C HIS A 95 9.91 15.36 2.76
N SER A 96 9.96 14.26 3.53
CA SER A 96 9.67 14.23 4.96
C SER A 96 10.95 14.44 5.77
N PRO A 97 10.94 15.30 6.80
CA PRO A 97 12.07 15.43 7.70
C PRO A 97 12.34 14.12 8.45
N ASN A 98 13.57 13.60 8.35
CA ASN A 98 14.06 12.59 9.28
C ASN A 98 14.04 13.16 10.71
N LEU A 99 13.45 12.41 11.64
CA LEU A 99 13.40 12.79 13.05
C LEU A 99 14.82 12.92 13.58
N VAL A 100 15.15 14.11 14.10
CA VAL A 100 16.39 14.33 14.83
C VAL A 100 16.35 13.44 16.08
N PRO A 101 17.39 12.63 16.34
CA PRO A 101 17.47 11.87 17.58
C PRO A 101 17.47 12.83 18.77
N THR A 102 16.39 12.84 19.56
CA THR A 102 16.44 13.36 20.93
C THR A 102 17.22 12.36 21.76
N ALA A 103 18.52 12.59 21.87
CA ALA A 103 19.44 11.76 22.62
C ALA A 103 18.92 11.51 24.05
N THR A 104 18.68 10.25 24.43
CA THR A 104 18.69 9.87 25.86
C THR A 104 19.07 8.41 26.17
N LYS A 105 19.59 7.60 25.22
CA LYS A 105 20.26 6.34 25.58
C LYS A 105 21.45 5.99 24.67
N PRO A 106 22.56 5.45 25.21
CA PRO A 106 23.85 5.36 24.49
C PRO A 106 24.06 4.12 23.62
N ASP A 107 23.08 3.24 23.43
CA ASP A 107 23.37 1.87 22.96
C ASP A 107 22.48 1.35 21.82
N ALA A 108 22.27 2.19 20.81
CA ALA A 108 21.71 1.74 19.53
C ALA A 108 22.53 2.36 18.40
N VAL A 109 23.06 1.49 17.55
CA VAL A 109 23.77 1.82 16.31
C VAL A 109 22.90 2.77 15.48
N GLN A 110 23.22 4.06 15.55
CA GLN A 110 22.54 5.16 14.84
C GLN A 110 23.05 5.22 13.41
N THR A 111 22.32 4.68 12.46
CA THR A 111 22.81 4.67 11.07
C THR A 111 22.50 5.96 10.30
N GLU A 112 21.55 6.81 10.71
CA GLU A 112 21.26 8.06 9.97
C GLU A 112 20.83 9.24 10.86
N SER A 113 21.75 9.77 11.67
CA SER A 113 21.52 11.09 12.31
C SER A 113 21.87 12.21 11.33
N LEU A 114 20.91 13.07 10.98
CA LEU A 114 21.15 14.22 10.12
C LEU A 114 22.05 15.25 10.84
N PRO A 115 23.13 15.75 10.21
CA PRO A 115 23.96 16.82 10.78
C PRO A 115 23.13 18.06 11.14
N TYR A 116 23.43 18.69 12.29
CA TYR A 116 22.66 19.85 12.77
C TYR A 116 22.57 20.99 11.75
N THR A 117 23.61 21.20 10.95
CA THR A 117 23.62 22.20 9.86
C THR A 117 22.60 21.89 8.77
N GLN A 118 22.48 20.61 8.37
CA GLN A 118 21.49 20.16 7.40
C GLN A 118 20.07 20.22 7.99
N TYR A 119 19.91 19.88 9.28
CA TYR A 119 18.64 20.06 9.99
C TYR A 119 18.17 21.52 9.99
N LEU A 120 19.05 22.47 10.31
CA LEU A 120 18.70 23.89 10.28
C LEU A 120 18.28 24.36 8.88
N SER A 121 18.96 23.88 7.82
CA SER A 121 18.58 24.18 6.44
C SER A 121 17.18 23.65 6.11
N MET A 122 16.89 22.41 6.52
CA MET A 122 15.61 21.75 6.31
C MET A 122 14.47 22.47 7.04
N ILE A 123 14.64 22.82 8.32
CA ILE A 123 13.64 23.54 9.10
C ILE A 123 13.35 24.92 8.50
N LYS A 124 14.38 25.65 8.03
CA LYS A 124 14.17 26.94 7.34
C LYS A 124 13.33 26.78 6.07
N SER A 125 13.61 25.74 5.26
CA SER A 125 12.84 25.45 4.06
C SER A 125 11.38 25.12 4.39
N GLN A 126 11.12 24.35 5.45
CA GLN A 126 9.77 24.01 5.89
C GLN A 126 9.00 25.22 6.39
N ILE A 127 9.65 26.09 7.17
CA ILE A 127 9.05 27.36 7.61
C ILE A 127 8.69 28.22 6.39
N SER A 128 9.54 28.26 5.35
CA SER A 128 9.22 28.99 4.12
C SER A 128 8.01 28.41 3.40
N CYS A 129 7.99 27.08 3.18
CA CYS A 129 6.88 26.39 2.54
C CYS A 129 5.55 26.63 3.27
N ALA A 130 5.55 26.54 4.61
CA ALA A 130 4.36 26.81 5.42
C ALA A 130 3.88 28.26 5.28
N LYS A 131 4.80 29.23 5.19
CA LYS A 131 4.47 30.64 4.92
C LYS A 131 3.89 30.82 3.53
N ASP A 132 4.44 30.15 2.52
CA ASP A 132 3.95 30.24 1.14
C ASP A 132 2.52 29.69 1.01
N ILE A 133 2.25 28.54 1.65
CA ILE A 133 0.89 27.97 1.74
C ILE A 133 -0.05 28.92 2.47
N HIS A 134 0.36 29.46 3.62
CA HIS A 134 -0.44 30.42 4.38
C HIS A 134 -0.78 31.65 3.54
N ASN A 135 0.21 32.22 2.83
CA ASN A 135 0.00 33.40 2.00
C ASN A 135 -0.95 33.11 0.83
N ALA A 136 -0.81 31.95 0.17
CA ALA A 136 -1.72 31.54 -0.89
C ALA A 136 -3.16 31.37 -0.37
N LEU A 137 -3.34 30.71 0.77
CA LEU A 137 -4.65 30.55 1.41
C LEU A 137 -5.25 31.89 1.86
N LEU A 138 -4.43 32.79 2.42
CA LEU A 138 -4.85 34.11 2.84
C LEU A 138 -5.26 34.98 1.65
N GLU A 139 -4.51 34.93 0.55
CA GLU A 139 -4.86 35.64 -0.69
C GLU A 139 -6.19 35.12 -1.26
N CYS A 140 -6.37 33.80 -1.33
CA CYS A 140 -7.64 33.19 -1.72
C CYS A 140 -8.80 33.62 -0.81
N SER A 141 -8.59 33.60 0.51
CA SER A 141 -9.58 34.03 1.49
C SER A 141 -9.98 35.50 1.29
N ASN A 142 -9.01 36.38 1.07
CA ASN A 142 -9.25 37.80 0.83
C ASN A 142 -10.03 38.06 -0.48
N LYS A 143 -9.73 37.29 -1.54
CA LYS A 143 -10.49 37.33 -2.80
C LYS A 143 -11.95 36.91 -2.60
N ILE A 144 -12.21 35.89 -1.79
CA ILE A 144 -13.57 35.39 -1.51
C ILE A 144 -14.35 36.36 -0.61
N THR A 145 -13.71 36.89 0.44
CA THR A 145 -14.38 37.80 1.39
C THR A 145 -14.50 39.24 0.90
N GLY A 146 -13.98 39.57 -0.30
CA GLY A 146 -14.06 40.92 -0.88
C GLY A 146 -13.28 41.99 -0.12
N LYS A 147 -12.37 41.61 0.79
CA LYS A 147 -11.48 42.57 1.46
C LYS A 147 -10.32 42.91 0.52
N ILE A 148 -10.61 43.75 -0.47
CA ILE A 148 -9.58 44.53 -1.15
C ILE A 148 -9.10 45.56 -0.12
N PRO A 149 -7.86 45.52 0.39
CA PRO A 149 -7.36 46.65 1.16
C PRO A 149 -7.45 47.87 0.24
N ALA A 150 -8.21 48.87 0.68
CA ALA A 150 -8.35 50.13 -0.03
C ALA A 150 -6.95 50.64 -0.37
N GLN A 151 -6.60 50.63 -1.65
CA GLN A 151 -5.49 51.40 -2.18
C GLN A 151 -5.83 52.86 -1.87
N GLY A 152 -5.20 53.38 -0.82
CA GLY A 152 -5.13 54.80 -0.58
C GLY A 152 -4.41 55.47 -1.74
N GLY A 153 -5.03 56.50 -2.28
CA GLY A 153 -4.42 57.42 -3.22
C GLY A 153 -5.35 58.62 -3.43
N PRO A 154 -4.77 59.75 -3.86
CA PRO A 154 -3.96 60.71 -3.12
C PRO A 154 -4.79 61.70 -2.29
#